data_AF-A0AA35YBZ9-F1
#
_entry.id   AF-A0AA35YBZ9-F1
#
_cell.length_a   1.000
_cell.length_b   1.000
_cell.length_c   1.000
_cell.angle_alpha   90.00
_cell.angle_beta   90.00
_cell.angle_gamma   90.00
#
_symmetry.space_group_name_H-M   'P 1'
#
loop_
_entity.id
_entity.type
_entity.pdbx_description
1 polymer ?
#
loop_
_entity_poly.entity_id
_entity_poly.type
_entity_poly.pdbx_seq_one_letter_code
_entity_poly.pdbx_strand_id
1 'polypeptide(L)'
;MSQNLSLPETKHENPHSPHKDWLDKFIEYKLRGSSIEIRNTLLVVVILITTATYQTSLSPPGGLWGDTGNSTLPQLADDGSPIIKHHYAGEAIMGTHRHQAPYAVFVITNSLGFYMSVYMIYMLTVDFPLMRELQISMIVLTVNHANCTFATVPSDYTMLRITCVVIFVIFGTLILLLGFRFLGRRSKWFK
;
A
#
# COMPACT_ATOMS: atom_id res chain seq x y z
N MET A 1 37.93 71.08 -17.57
CA MET A 1 37.73 69.61 -17.62
C MET A 1 37.61 69.14 -16.18
N SER A 2 36.39 69.12 -15.65
CA SER A 2 36.07 68.69 -14.27
C SER A 2 35.96 67.17 -14.24
N GLN A 3 36.92 66.50 -13.60
CA GLN A 3 36.84 65.06 -13.36
C GLN A 3 35.99 64.80 -12.12
N ASN A 4 34.85 64.12 -12.32
CA ASN A 4 34.01 63.57 -11.26
C ASN A 4 34.74 62.40 -10.56
N LEU A 5 34.94 62.52 -9.25
CA LEU A 5 35.47 61.44 -8.40
C LEU A 5 34.27 60.64 -7.85
N SER A 6 33.98 59.48 -8.42
CA SER A 6 32.98 58.53 -7.90
C SER A 6 33.64 57.59 -6.87
N LEU A 7 33.22 57.66 -5.61
CA LEU A 7 33.63 56.74 -4.55
C LEU A 7 33.04 55.32 -4.77
N PRO A 8 33.72 54.25 -4.33
CA PRO A 8 33.21 52.89 -4.45
C PRO A 8 32.09 52.64 -3.44
N GLU A 9 30.96 52.12 -3.91
CA GLU A 9 29.83 51.71 -3.08
C GLU A 9 30.19 50.41 -2.35
N THR A 10 30.45 50.50 -1.04
CA THR A 10 30.69 49.33 -0.19
C THR A 10 29.38 48.60 0.05
N LYS A 11 29.23 47.44 -0.61
CA LYS A 11 28.12 46.52 -0.39
C LYS A 11 28.15 46.03 1.06
N HIS A 12 27.27 46.56 1.89
CA HIS A 12 27.15 46.19 3.31
C HIS A 12 26.59 44.76 3.40
N GLU A 13 27.47 43.76 3.44
CA GLU A 13 27.08 42.40 3.79
C GLU A 13 26.71 42.37 5.27
N ASN A 14 25.43 42.13 5.55
CA ASN A 14 24.87 42.11 6.89
C ASN A 14 25.51 40.93 7.67
N PRO A 15 26.20 41.16 8.79
CA PRO A 15 26.84 40.09 9.54
C PRO A 15 25.78 39.13 10.07
N HIS A 16 25.83 37.87 9.61
CA HIS A 16 24.99 36.79 10.12
C HIS A 16 25.21 36.65 11.63
N SER A 17 24.16 36.91 12.41
CA SER A 17 24.19 36.88 13.87
C SER A 17 24.35 35.43 14.37
N PRO A 18 25.37 35.12 15.20
CA PRO A 18 25.59 33.77 15.73
C PRO A 18 24.44 33.26 16.62
N HIS A 19 23.58 34.15 17.10
CA HIS A 19 22.39 33.76 17.87
C HIS A 19 21.24 33.25 16.99
N LYS A 20 21.18 33.61 15.69
CA LYS A 20 20.16 33.09 14.78
C LYS A 20 20.52 31.68 14.29
N ASP A 21 21.80 31.45 14.01
CA ASP A 21 22.32 30.15 13.56
C ASP A 21 22.03 29.00 14.53
N TRP A 22 22.11 29.21 15.85
CA TRP A 22 21.80 28.13 16.81
C TRP A 22 20.30 27.83 16.89
N LEU A 23 19.46 28.85 16.76
CA LEU A 23 18.00 28.69 16.76
C LEU A 23 17.57 27.93 15.50
N ASP A 24 18.13 28.28 14.35
CA ASP A 24 17.84 27.59 13.08
C ASP A 24 18.26 26.12 13.15
N LYS A 25 19.45 25.82 13.70
CA LYS A 25 19.90 24.43 13.96
C LYS A 25 19.03 23.69 14.97
N PHE A 26 18.61 24.36 16.04
CA PHE A 26 17.74 23.75 17.05
C PHE A 26 16.35 23.45 16.48
N ILE A 27 15.78 24.38 15.71
CA ILE A 27 14.51 24.21 15.02
C ILE A 27 14.63 23.09 13.98
N GLU A 28 15.69 23.05 13.18
CA GLU A 28 15.94 21.96 12.24
C GLU A 28 16.07 20.61 12.95
N TYR A 29 16.84 20.54 14.04
CA TYR A 29 16.99 19.31 14.83
C TYR A 29 15.65 18.85 15.41
N LYS A 30 14.86 19.77 15.96
CA LYS A 30 13.53 19.45 16.53
C LYS A 30 12.54 19.04 15.45
N LEU A 31 12.55 19.70 14.29
CA LEU A 31 11.72 19.34 13.12
C LEU A 31 12.13 17.97 12.57
N ARG A 32 13.43 17.70 12.45
CA ARG A 32 13.98 16.42 11.98
C ARG A 32 13.68 15.30 12.97
N GLY A 33 13.89 15.53 14.26
CA GLY A 33 13.57 14.59 15.33
C GLY A 33 12.08 14.25 15.36
N SER A 34 11.22 15.28 15.32
CA SER A 34 9.77 15.08 15.24
C SER A 34 9.36 14.34 13.96
N SER A 35 9.98 14.64 12.81
CA SER A 35 9.73 13.94 11.55
C SER A 35 10.11 12.46 11.64
N ILE A 36 11.22 12.11 12.30
CA ILE A 36 11.64 10.73 12.50
C ILE A 36 10.68 9.97 13.43
N GLU A 37 10.26 10.59 14.55
CA GLU A 37 9.29 10.01 15.47
C GLU A 37 7.94 9.74 14.79
N ILE A 38 7.46 10.71 13.97
CA ILE A 38 6.25 10.57 13.16
C ILE A 38 6.42 9.44 12.14
N ARG A 39 7.55 9.37 11.42
CA ARG A 39 7.83 8.30 10.45
C ARG A 39 7.82 6.92 11.10
N ASN A 40 8.46 6.77 12.26
CA ASN A 40 8.52 5.50 12.99
C ASN A 40 7.13 5.09 13.49
N THR A 41 6.36 6.03 14.03
CA THR A 41 4.98 5.77 14.49
C THR A 41 4.09 5.37 13.32
N LEU A 42 4.16 6.12 12.21
CA LEU A 42 3.43 5.80 10.99
C LEU A 42 3.83 4.43 10.45
N LEU A 43 5.12 4.09 10.44
CA LEU A 43 5.61 2.79 9.98
C LEU A 43 4.95 1.65 10.76
N VAL A 44 4.88 1.76 12.08
CA VAL A 44 4.19 0.77 12.92
C VAL A 44 2.71 0.68 12.55
N VAL A 45 2.01 1.81 12.43
CA VAL A 45 0.59 1.84 12.06
C VAL A 45 0.36 1.17 10.69
N VAL A 46 1.18 1.47 9.68
CA VAL A 46 0.99 0.89 8.33
C VAL A 46 1.35 -0.59 8.29
N ILE A 47 2.31 -1.06 9.10
CA ILE A 47 2.59 -2.49 9.26
C ILE A 47 1.39 -3.20 9.89
N LEU A 48 0.76 -2.61 10.91
CA LEU A 48 -0.44 -3.16 11.53
C LEU A 48 -1.61 -3.24 10.53
N ILE A 49 -1.83 -2.20 9.72
CA ILE A 49 -2.86 -2.22 8.67
C ILE A 49 -2.55 -3.30 7.63
N THR A 50 -1.30 -3.41 7.18
CA THR A 50 -0.85 -4.45 6.24
C THR A 50 -1.10 -5.85 6.81
N THR A 51 -0.80 -6.04 8.09
CA THR A 51 -0.97 -7.34 8.78
C THR A 51 -2.45 -7.68 8.92
N ALA A 52 -3.27 -6.73 9.38
CA ALA A 52 -4.71 -6.93 9.56
C ALA A 52 -5.39 -7.28 8.24
N THR A 53 -5.08 -6.55 7.15
CA THR A 53 -5.65 -6.80 5.81
C THR A 53 -5.16 -8.10 5.18
N TYR A 54 -3.93 -8.53 5.47
CA TYR A 54 -3.43 -9.84 5.05
C TYR A 54 -4.13 -10.99 5.79
N GLN A 55 -4.34 -10.85 7.10
CA GLN A 55 -5.03 -11.86 7.91
C GLN A 55 -6.48 -12.07 7.45
N THR A 56 -7.19 -10.99 7.13
CA THR A 56 -8.56 -11.07 6.61
C THR A 56 -8.63 -11.64 5.21
N SER A 57 -7.57 -11.53 4.40
CA SER A 57 -7.51 -12.22 3.08
C SER A 57 -7.33 -13.73 3.22
N LEU A 58 -6.66 -14.21 4.27
CA LEU A 58 -6.51 -15.65 4.55
C LEU A 58 -7.78 -16.25 5.17
N SER A 59 -8.43 -15.47 6.02
CA SER A 59 -9.63 -15.86 6.74
C SER A 59 -10.70 -14.79 6.52
N PRO A 60 -11.38 -14.79 5.36
CA PRO A 60 -12.40 -13.80 5.08
C PRO A 60 -13.56 -13.92 6.08
N PRO A 61 -14.30 -12.82 6.31
CA PRO A 61 -15.51 -12.85 7.12
C PRO A 61 -16.47 -13.94 6.62
N GLY A 62 -17.02 -14.71 7.54
CA GLY A 62 -17.86 -15.87 7.22
C GLY A 62 -17.09 -17.17 6.93
N GLY A 63 -15.76 -17.11 6.82
CA GLY A 63 -14.92 -18.29 6.64
C GLY A 63 -14.85 -18.82 5.21
N LEU A 64 -14.14 -19.93 5.06
CA LEU A 64 -13.93 -20.64 3.80
C LEU A 64 -14.66 -21.98 3.81
N TRP A 65 -15.11 -22.42 2.65
CA TRP A 65 -15.60 -23.79 2.48
C TRP A 65 -14.47 -24.79 2.74
N GLY A 66 -14.76 -25.79 3.57
CA GLY A 66 -13.81 -26.85 3.91
C GLY A 66 -13.81 -28.01 2.91
N ASP A 67 -14.82 -28.06 2.04
CA ASP A 67 -15.06 -29.11 1.06
C ASP A 67 -15.49 -28.52 -0.29
N THR A 68 -15.54 -29.39 -1.30
CA THR A 68 -16.04 -29.06 -2.64
C THR A 68 -17.36 -29.79 -2.82
N GLY A 69 -18.42 -29.05 -3.15
CA GLY A 69 -19.75 -29.65 -3.24
C GLY A 69 -20.85 -28.68 -3.65
N ASN A 70 -22.08 -29.10 -3.39
CA ASN A 70 -23.28 -28.37 -3.76
C ASN A 70 -24.01 -27.91 -2.49
N SER A 71 -24.36 -26.64 -2.43
CA SER A 71 -25.20 -26.08 -1.36
C SER A 71 -26.57 -25.72 -1.92
N THR A 72 -27.62 -26.21 -1.28
CA THR A 72 -28.99 -25.78 -1.54
C THR A 72 -29.19 -24.39 -0.93
N LEU A 73 -29.51 -23.39 -1.74
CA LEU A 73 -29.82 -22.06 -1.21
C LEU A 73 -31.20 -22.09 -0.52
N PRO A 74 -31.41 -21.26 0.53
CA PRO A 74 -32.72 -21.12 1.17
C PRO A 74 -33.81 -20.52 0.26
N GLN A 75 -33.46 -20.10 -0.95
CA GLN A 75 -34.34 -19.46 -1.92
C GLN A 75 -34.70 -20.47 -3.02
N LEU A 76 -35.96 -20.47 -3.43
CA LEU A 76 -36.43 -21.21 -4.59
C LEU A 76 -36.24 -20.34 -5.84
N ALA A 77 -35.97 -20.98 -6.97
CA ALA A 77 -36.02 -20.33 -8.27
C ALA A 77 -37.46 -19.92 -8.60
N ASP A 78 -37.62 -19.09 -9.63
CA ASP A 78 -38.92 -18.57 -10.06
C ASP A 78 -39.93 -19.69 -10.42
N ASP A 79 -39.44 -20.89 -10.73
CA ASP A 79 -40.23 -22.09 -11.02
C ASP A 79 -40.55 -22.95 -9.79
N GLY A 80 -40.14 -22.53 -8.58
CA GLY A 80 -40.32 -23.28 -7.35
C GLY A 80 -39.34 -24.44 -7.15
N SER A 81 -38.26 -24.53 -7.95
CA SER A 81 -37.20 -25.52 -7.74
C SER A 81 -36.13 -25.00 -6.75
N PRO A 82 -35.47 -25.89 -5.98
CA PRO A 82 -34.38 -25.50 -5.10
C PRO A 82 -33.16 -25.04 -5.91
N ILE A 83 -32.62 -23.85 -5.62
CA ILE A 83 -31.40 -23.37 -6.27
C ILE A 83 -30.20 -24.10 -5.68
N ILE A 84 -29.50 -24.85 -6.52
CA ILE A 84 -28.24 -25.51 -6.17
C ILE A 84 -27.07 -24.64 -6.59
N LYS A 85 -26.17 -24.33 -5.66
CA LYS A 85 -24.95 -23.58 -5.94
C LYS A 85 -23.72 -24.44 -5.65
N HIS A 86 -22.86 -24.57 -6.65
CA HIS A 86 -21.59 -25.27 -6.49
C HIS A 86 -20.60 -24.36 -5.75
N HIS A 87 -19.81 -24.94 -4.85
CA HIS A 87 -18.72 -24.27 -4.15
C HIS A 87 -17.49 -25.15 -4.15
N TYR A 88 -16.31 -24.54 -4.10
CA TYR A 88 -15.04 -25.23 -4.03
C TYR A 88 -14.35 -24.98 -2.69
N ALA A 89 -13.58 -25.98 -2.23
CA ALA A 89 -12.79 -25.83 -1.02
C ALA A 89 -11.85 -24.61 -1.13
N GLY A 90 -11.86 -23.77 -0.10
CA GLY A 90 -11.09 -22.52 -0.07
C GLY A 90 -11.81 -21.28 -0.60
N GLU A 91 -13.03 -21.41 -1.15
CA GLU A 91 -13.86 -20.25 -1.50
C GLU A 91 -14.56 -19.66 -0.29
N ALA A 92 -14.78 -18.35 -0.28
CA ALA A 92 -15.41 -17.64 0.83
C ALA A 92 -16.92 -17.94 0.90
N ILE A 93 -17.36 -18.41 2.06
CA ILE A 93 -18.78 -18.73 2.33
C ILE A 93 -19.64 -17.46 2.19
N MET A 94 -19.15 -16.32 2.67
CA MET A 94 -19.85 -15.03 2.59
C MET A 94 -20.13 -14.61 1.14
N GLY A 95 -19.25 -14.95 0.21
CA GLY A 95 -19.44 -14.70 -1.22
C GLY A 95 -20.47 -15.63 -1.85
N THR A 96 -20.88 -16.72 -1.20
CA THR A 96 -21.75 -17.74 -1.80
C THR A 96 -23.24 -17.36 -1.74
N HIS A 97 -23.68 -16.66 -0.69
CA HIS A 97 -25.10 -16.39 -0.38
C HIS A 97 -25.55 -14.94 -0.63
N ARG A 98 -26.73 -14.54 -0.10
CA ARG A 98 -27.38 -13.21 -0.14
C ARG A 98 -26.46 -12.00 0.11
N HIS A 99 -25.29 -12.20 0.70
CA HIS A 99 -24.30 -11.18 1.05
C HIS A 99 -23.23 -10.94 -0.04
N GLN A 100 -23.56 -11.17 -1.32
CA GLN A 100 -22.63 -11.00 -2.44
C GLN A 100 -22.09 -9.56 -2.57
N ALA A 101 -23.01 -8.58 -2.55
CA ALA A 101 -22.64 -7.16 -2.63
C ALA A 101 -21.73 -6.70 -1.46
N PRO A 102 -22.06 -6.96 -0.18
CA PRO A 102 -21.16 -6.59 0.91
C PRO A 102 -19.83 -7.36 0.89
N TYR A 103 -19.82 -8.61 0.41
CA TYR A 103 -18.56 -9.34 0.20
C TYR A 103 -17.68 -8.67 -0.87
N ALA A 104 -18.25 -8.23 -1.98
CA ALA A 104 -17.51 -7.49 -3.01
C ALA A 104 -16.92 -6.18 -2.47
N VAL A 105 -17.71 -5.40 -1.71
CA VAL A 105 -17.23 -4.17 -1.05
C VAL A 105 -16.09 -4.49 -0.08
N PHE A 106 -16.22 -5.55 0.71
CA PHE A 106 -15.17 -6.01 1.63
C PHE A 106 -13.88 -6.35 0.87
N VAL A 107 -13.94 -7.19 -0.16
CA VAL A 107 -12.75 -7.60 -0.93
C VAL A 107 -12.04 -6.40 -1.56
N ILE A 108 -12.79 -5.47 -2.16
CA ILE A 108 -12.24 -4.27 -2.80
C ILE A 108 -11.58 -3.36 -1.77
N THR A 109 -12.29 -3.02 -0.69
CA THR A 109 -11.77 -2.11 0.33
C THR A 109 -10.60 -2.70 1.12
N ASN A 110 -10.63 -4.01 1.41
CA ASN A 110 -9.52 -4.73 2.04
C ASN A 110 -8.28 -4.73 1.16
N SER A 111 -8.44 -5.02 -0.14
CA SER A 111 -7.35 -5.00 -1.10
C SER A 111 -6.73 -3.60 -1.23
N LEU A 112 -7.56 -2.56 -1.32
CA LEU A 112 -7.09 -1.17 -1.34
C LEU A 112 -6.33 -0.81 -0.06
N GLY A 113 -6.85 -1.19 1.11
CA GLY A 113 -6.18 -0.97 2.39
C GLY A 113 -4.79 -1.60 2.43
N PHE A 114 -4.67 -2.85 1.99
CA PHE A 114 -3.41 -3.57 1.89
C PHE A 114 -2.42 -2.91 0.92
N TYR A 115 -2.84 -2.60 -0.31
CA TYR A 115 -1.94 -2.00 -1.30
C TYR A 115 -1.49 -0.58 -0.90
N MET A 116 -2.39 0.21 -0.31
CA MET A 116 -2.05 1.54 0.19
C MET A 116 -1.08 1.48 1.38
N SER A 117 -1.25 0.53 2.30
CA SER A 117 -0.33 0.37 3.43
C SER A 117 1.06 -0.09 2.97
N VAL A 118 1.14 -1.02 2.01
CA VAL A 118 2.39 -1.42 1.35
C VAL A 118 3.08 -0.24 0.68
N TYR A 119 2.33 0.60 -0.05
CA TYR A 119 2.84 1.81 -0.66
C TYR A 119 3.38 2.81 0.38
N MET A 120 2.68 2.98 1.52
CA MET A 120 3.17 3.83 2.61
C MET A 120 4.43 3.26 3.27
N ILE A 121 4.52 1.93 3.47
CA ILE A 121 5.75 1.28 3.95
C ILE A 121 6.91 1.62 3.00
N TYR A 122 6.70 1.50 1.68
CA TYR A 122 7.71 1.86 0.69
C TYR A 122 8.15 3.33 0.83
N MET A 123 7.19 4.27 0.95
CA MET A 123 7.50 5.70 1.06
C MET A 123 8.24 6.04 2.36
N LEU A 124 7.88 5.40 3.48
CA LEU A 124 8.51 5.65 4.77
C LEU A 124 9.92 5.03 4.87
N THR A 125 10.19 3.98 4.10
CA THR A 125 11.44 3.20 4.18
C THR A 125 12.47 3.53 3.09
N VAL A 126 12.20 4.53 2.23
CA VAL A 126 13.05 4.89 1.07
C VAL A 126 14.50 5.28 1.43
N ASP A 127 14.74 5.71 2.68
CA ASP A 127 16.07 6.16 3.15
C ASP A 127 16.83 5.05 3.92
N PHE A 128 16.26 3.85 4.07
CA PHE A 128 16.87 2.79 4.86
C PHE A 128 17.90 1.96 4.08
N PRO A 129 19.02 1.56 4.71
CA PRO A 129 20.08 0.79 4.05
C PRO A 129 19.62 -0.61 3.59
N LEU A 130 18.64 -1.22 4.29
CA LEU A 130 18.05 -2.55 4.02
C LEU A 130 16.87 -2.53 3.03
N MET A 131 16.75 -1.46 2.26
CA MET A 131 15.59 -1.24 1.41
C MET A 131 15.48 -2.26 0.27
N ARG A 132 16.56 -2.91 -0.18
CA ARG A 132 16.51 -3.87 -1.30
C ARG A 132 15.86 -5.18 -0.87
N GLU A 133 16.26 -5.69 0.27
CA GLU A 133 15.72 -6.88 0.91
C GLU A 133 14.25 -6.63 1.27
N LEU A 134 13.96 -5.46 1.85
CA LEU A 134 12.59 -5.06 2.17
C LEU A 134 11.74 -4.95 0.90
N GLN A 135 12.23 -4.33 -0.18
CA GLN A 135 11.50 -4.23 -1.45
C GLN A 135 11.13 -5.59 -2.03
N ILE A 136 12.07 -6.53 -2.06
CA ILE A 136 11.80 -7.89 -2.54
C ILE A 136 10.72 -8.55 -1.68
N SER A 137 10.83 -8.42 -0.35
CA SER A 137 9.82 -8.91 0.58
C SER A 137 8.44 -8.30 0.34
N MET A 138 8.34 -6.98 0.15
CA MET A 138 7.08 -6.30 -0.14
C MET A 138 6.45 -6.75 -1.46
N ILE A 139 7.26 -7.00 -2.50
CA ILE A 139 6.78 -7.55 -3.78
C ILE A 139 6.20 -8.95 -3.56
N VAL A 140 6.93 -9.83 -2.88
CA VAL A 140 6.48 -11.20 -2.59
C VAL A 140 5.19 -11.18 -1.75
N LEU A 141 5.12 -10.32 -0.74
CA LEU A 141 3.93 -10.17 0.10
C LEU A 141 2.70 -9.70 -0.71
N THR A 142 2.92 -8.78 -1.66
CA THR A 142 1.88 -8.28 -2.58
C THR A 142 1.36 -9.40 -3.48
N VAL A 143 2.26 -10.23 -4.02
CA VAL A 143 1.90 -11.40 -4.83
C VAL A 143 1.13 -12.43 -4.01
N ASN A 144 1.57 -12.72 -2.78
CA ASN A 144 0.88 -13.66 -1.90
C ASN A 144 -0.54 -13.18 -1.57
N HIS A 145 -0.71 -11.90 -1.21
CA HIS A 145 -2.04 -11.34 -0.95
C HIS A 145 -2.97 -11.49 -2.17
N ALA A 146 -2.47 -11.21 -3.37
CA ALA A 146 -3.26 -11.36 -4.60
C ALA A 146 -3.67 -12.82 -4.85
N ASN A 147 -2.78 -13.78 -4.61
CA ASN A 147 -3.10 -15.21 -4.73
C ASN A 147 -4.15 -15.64 -3.70
N CYS A 148 -4.02 -15.22 -2.44
CA CYS A 148 -5.00 -15.50 -1.40
C CYS A 148 -6.38 -14.91 -1.75
N THR A 149 -6.42 -13.64 -2.17
CA THR A 149 -7.67 -13.00 -2.60
C THR A 149 -8.28 -13.72 -3.81
N PHE A 150 -7.47 -14.13 -4.79
CA PHE A 150 -7.95 -14.87 -5.97
C PHE A 150 -8.51 -16.25 -5.64
N ALA A 151 -7.88 -16.97 -4.70
CA ALA A 151 -8.34 -18.28 -4.25
C ALA A 151 -9.66 -18.20 -3.46
N THR A 152 -9.83 -17.14 -2.66
CA THR A 152 -11.01 -16.98 -1.79
C THR A 152 -12.26 -16.46 -2.51
N VAL A 153 -12.13 -15.70 -3.59
CA VAL A 153 -13.30 -15.18 -4.33
C VAL A 153 -14.01 -16.34 -5.06
N PRO A 154 -15.33 -16.55 -4.91
CA PRO A 154 -16.01 -17.67 -5.58
C PRO A 154 -15.95 -17.60 -7.12
N SER A 155 -15.93 -18.74 -7.80
CA SER A 155 -15.78 -18.88 -9.27
C SER A 155 -16.86 -18.14 -10.05
N ASP A 156 -18.06 -18.04 -9.49
CA ASP A 156 -19.21 -17.43 -10.14
C ASP A 156 -19.08 -15.91 -10.32
N TYR A 157 -18.16 -15.25 -9.60
CA TYR A 157 -17.93 -13.80 -9.68
C TYR A 157 -16.75 -13.46 -10.58
N THR A 158 -16.84 -13.84 -11.85
CA THR A 158 -15.78 -13.56 -12.84
C THR A 158 -15.44 -12.06 -12.89
N MET A 159 -16.44 -11.16 -12.80
CA MET A 159 -16.21 -9.72 -12.79
C MET A 159 -15.43 -9.22 -11.57
N LEU A 160 -15.69 -9.78 -10.38
CA LEU A 160 -14.95 -9.43 -9.16
C LEU A 160 -13.51 -9.96 -9.24
N ARG A 161 -13.31 -11.19 -9.76
CA ARG A 161 -11.98 -11.75 -10.00
C ARG A 161 -11.18 -10.90 -10.98
N ILE A 162 -11.78 -10.50 -12.12
CA ILE A 162 -11.17 -9.59 -13.09
C ILE A 162 -10.81 -8.25 -12.42
N THR A 163 -11.73 -7.67 -11.65
CA THR A 163 -11.48 -6.41 -10.93
C THR A 163 -10.29 -6.53 -9.98
N CYS A 164 -10.19 -7.61 -9.20
CA CYS A 164 -9.06 -7.86 -8.31
C CYS A 164 -7.73 -8.01 -9.08
N VAL A 165 -7.74 -8.70 -10.22
CA VAL A 165 -6.57 -8.83 -11.11
C VAL A 165 -6.15 -7.48 -11.68
N VAL A 166 -7.09 -6.66 -12.14
CA VAL A 166 -6.80 -5.31 -12.65
C VAL A 166 -6.17 -4.44 -11.56
N ILE A 167 -6.74 -4.44 -10.35
CA ILE A 167 -6.19 -3.71 -9.20
C ILE A 167 -4.77 -4.20 -8.90
N PHE A 168 -4.55 -5.52 -8.86
CA PHE A 168 -3.24 -6.11 -8.65
C PHE A 168 -2.22 -5.68 -9.72
N VAL A 169 -2.60 -5.69 -11.00
CA VAL A 169 -1.72 -5.25 -12.09
C VAL A 169 -1.35 -3.77 -11.93
N ILE A 170 -2.31 -2.91 -11.60
CA ILE A 170 -2.07 -1.47 -11.40
C ILE A 170 -1.09 -1.24 -10.24
N PHE A 171 -1.34 -1.82 -9.07
CA PHE A 171 -0.48 -1.63 -7.90
C PHE A 171 0.86 -2.36 -8.02
N GLY A 172 0.87 -3.56 -8.61
CA GLY A 172 2.08 -4.33 -8.88
C GLY A 172 3.02 -3.61 -9.85
N THR A 173 2.49 -3.07 -10.95
CA THR A 173 3.28 -2.26 -11.89
C THR A 173 3.80 -0.98 -11.25
N LEU A 174 2.99 -0.29 -10.44
CA LEU A 174 3.42 0.89 -9.68
C LEU A 174 4.60 0.58 -8.77
N ILE A 175 4.52 -0.50 -7.98
CA ILE A 175 5.60 -0.92 -7.07
C ILE A 175 6.86 -1.30 -7.86
N LEU A 176 6.73 -2.01 -8.97
CA LEU A 176 7.86 -2.36 -9.84
C LEU A 176 8.53 -1.11 -10.42
N LEU A 177 7.76 -0.15 -10.95
CA LEU A 177 8.28 1.10 -11.49
C LEU A 177 9.03 1.91 -10.41
N LEU A 178 8.49 1.97 -9.20
CA LEU A 178 9.13 2.61 -8.06
C LEU A 178 10.46 1.93 -7.71
N GLY A 179 10.49 0.59 -7.69
CA GLY A 179 11.71 -0.20 -7.54
C GLY A 179 12.76 0.09 -8.60
N PHE A 180 12.38 0.11 -9.89
CA PHE A 180 13.28 0.42 -11.00
C PHE A 180 13.83 1.85 -10.94
N ARG A 181 12.99 2.85 -10.61
CA ARG A 181 13.43 4.26 -10.43
C ARG A 181 14.44 4.41 -9.30
N PHE A 182 14.44 3.50 -8.33
CA PHE A 182 15.42 3.48 -7.26
C PHE A 182 16.74 2.82 -7.68
N LEU A 183 16.67 1.64 -8.33
CA LEU A 183 17.81 0.96 -8.96
C LEU A 183 18.60 1.90 -9.89
N GLY A 184 17.89 2.63 -10.75
CA GLY A 184 18.49 3.58 -11.70
C GLY A 184 19.13 4.80 -11.05
N ARG A 185 18.68 5.22 -9.86
CA ARG A 185 19.32 6.30 -9.10
C ARG A 185 20.63 5.84 -8.48
N ARG A 186 20.69 4.63 -7.94
CA ARG A 186 21.92 4.07 -7.31
C ARG A 186 23.03 3.80 -8.35
N SER A 187 22.69 3.37 -9.56
CA SER A 187 23.68 3.13 -10.64
C SER A 187 24.47 4.37 -11.06
N LYS A 188 23.96 5.58 -10.82
CA LYS A 188 24.64 6.84 -11.17
C LYS A 188 25.69 7.28 -10.16
N TRP A 189 25.72 6.69 -8.96
CA TRP A 189 26.69 7.00 -7.91
C TRP A 189 27.92 6.08 -7.93
N PHE A 190 27.93 5.08 -8.81
CA PHE A 190 29.02 4.11 -8.96
C PHE A 190 29.72 4.22 -10.34
N LYS A 191 29.52 5.33 -11.04
CA LYS A 191 30.34 5.79 -12.17
C LYS A 191 31.04 7.06 -11.77
#